data_AF-A0A969HL12-F1
#
_entry.id   AF-A0A969HL12-F1
#
_cell.length_a   1.000
_cell.length_b   1.000
_cell.length_c   1.000
_cell.angle_alpha   90.00
_cell.angle_beta   90.00
_cell.angle_gamma   90.00
#
_symmetry.space_group_name_H-M   'P 1'
#
loop_
_entity.id
_entity.type
_entity.pdbx_description
1 polymer ?
#
loop_
_entity_poly.entity_id
_entity_poly.type
_entity_poly.pdbx_seq_one_letter_code
_entity_poly.pdbx_strand_id
1 'polypeptide(L)'
;MVKAKKYLGQHFLKDLGVAQDIVEQLSGWGGYRHVLEIGPGTGILSDFLLLNDQLSTFLIEIDAESVQYLRHKYPNLGEQLIEGDFLKLDLEALLPGQPLGIIGNFPYHISSQIFFKIL
;
A
#
# COMPACT_ATOMS: atom_id res chain seq x y z
N MET A 1 -12.81 13.56 6.69
CA MET A 1 -11.57 13.81 5.93
C MET A 1 -10.41 13.35 6.79
N VAL A 2 -9.57 12.42 6.30
CA VAL A 2 -8.38 11.93 7.00
C VAL A 2 -7.41 13.09 7.21
N LYS A 3 -6.87 13.23 8.42
CA LYS A 3 -5.87 14.25 8.75
C LYS A 3 -4.50 13.59 8.93
N ALA A 4 -3.46 14.26 8.43
CA ALA A 4 -2.08 13.80 8.56
C ALA A 4 -1.66 13.81 10.04
N LYS A 5 -1.10 12.70 10.49
CA LYS A 5 -0.59 12.50 11.84
C LYS A 5 0.93 12.64 11.83
N LYS A 6 1.44 13.69 12.48
CA LYS A 6 2.88 14.01 12.52
C LYS A 6 3.74 12.88 13.09
N TYR A 7 3.24 12.17 14.10
CA TYR A 7 3.97 11.07 14.74
C TYR A 7 4.11 9.83 13.85
N LEU A 8 3.24 9.69 12.82
CA LEU A 8 3.37 8.67 11.78
C LEU A 8 4.16 9.19 10.56
N GLY A 9 4.68 10.43 10.63
CA GLY A 9 5.34 11.14 9.52
C GLY A 9 4.57 11.13 8.21
N GLN A 10 3.24 11.17 8.26
CA GLN A 10 2.39 11.14 7.08
C GLN A 10 2.54 12.42 6.24
N HIS A 11 2.87 12.23 4.96
CA HIS A 11 2.83 13.26 3.93
C HIS A 11 1.97 12.76 2.77
N PHE A 12 0.74 13.27 2.65
CA PHE A 12 -0.15 12.82 1.58
C PHE A 12 0.30 13.37 0.23
N LEU A 13 0.60 12.45 -0.70
CA LEU A 13 0.69 12.75 -2.11
C LEU A 13 -0.68 13.22 -2.60
N LYS A 14 -0.69 14.32 -3.36
CA LYS A 14 -1.92 14.94 -3.90
C LYS A 14 -1.93 15.03 -5.43
N ASP A 15 -0.77 14.82 -6.05
CA ASP A 15 -0.61 14.91 -7.49
C ASP A 15 -0.98 13.57 -8.12
N LEU A 16 -2.03 13.57 -8.94
CA LEU A 16 -2.52 12.38 -9.62
C LEU A 16 -1.58 11.90 -10.73
N GLY A 17 -0.85 12.81 -11.39
CA GLY A 17 0.11 12.45 -12.42
C GLY A 17 1.29 11.70 -11.80
N VAL A 18 1.85 12.24 -10.72
CA VAL A 18 2.92 11.55 -9.96
C VAL A 18 2.43 10.20 -9.41
N ALA A 19 1.20 10.14 -8.91
CA ALA A 19 0.62 8.89 -8.42
C ALA A 19 0.51 7.83 -9.52
N GLN A 20 0.04 8.23 -10.71
CA GLN A 20 -0.02 7.37 -11.89
C GLN A 20 1.38 6.91 -12.31
N ASP A 21 2.33 7.83 -12.45
CA ASP A 21 3.71 7.54 -12.84
C ASP A 21 4.37 6.51 -11.91
N ILE A 22 4.12 6.62 -10.59
CA ILE A 22 4.61 5.67 -9.57
C ILE A 22 4.02 4.27 -9.81
N VAL A 23 2.71 4.17 -10.03
CA VAL A 23 2.04 2.88 -10.27
C VAL A 23 2.49 2.25 -11.58
N GLU A 24 2.73 3.05 -12.62
CA GLU A 24 3.23 2.59 -13.91
C GLU A 24 4.67 2.03 -13.85
N GLN A 25 5.44 2.33 -12.78
CA GLN A 25 6.74 1.68 -12.55
C GLN A 25 6.62 0.19 -12.17
N LEU A 26 5.43 -0.29 -11.81
CA LEU A 26 5.17 -1.71 -11.58
C LEU A 26 5.20 -2.49 -12.90
N SER A 27 6.42 -2.83 -13.33
CA SER A 27 6.69 -3.49 -14.61
C SER A 27 6.29 -4.96 -14.67
N GLY A 28 5.90 -5.57 -13.55
CA GLY A 28 5.72 -7.03 -13.44
C GLY A 28 7.04 -7.83 -13.44
N TRP A 29 8.19 -7.15 -13.35
CA TRP A 29 9.50 -7.81 -13.24
C TRP A 29 9.54 -8.74 -12.01
N GLY A 30 10.05 -9.97 -12.19
CA GLY A 30 9.98 -11.01 -11.16
C GLY A 30 8.67 -11.83 -11.15
N GLY A 31 7.74 -11.54 -12.06
CA GLY A 31 6.53 -12.36 -12.28
C GLY A 31 5.47 -12.22 -11.18
N TYR A 32 5.53 -11.16 -10.36
CA TYR A 32 4.50 -10.91 -9.36
C TYR A 32 3.17 -10.54 -10.01
N ARG A 33 2.10 -11.05 -9.42
CA ARG A 33 0.73 -10.58 -9.66
C ARG A 33 0.12 -9.97 -8.40
N HIS A 34 0.66 -10.29 -7.24
CA HIS A 34 0.26 -9.70 -5.98
C HIS A 34 1.06 -8.43 -5.74
N VAL A 35 0.37 -7.38 -5.31
CA VAL A 35 0.99 -6.11 -4.94
C VAL A 35 0.50 -5.73 -3.56
N LEU A 36 1.40 -5.31 -2.68
CA LEU A 36 1.06 -4.76 -1.38
C LEU A 36 1.43 -3.27 -1.35
N GLU A 37 0.41 -2.42 -1.24
CA GLU A 37 0.59 -1.00 -0.95
C GLU A 37 0.74 -0.80 0.56
N ILE A 38 1.87 -0.24 0.98
CA ILE A 38 2.15 0.10 2.38
C ILE A 38 1.82 1.58 2.60
N GLY A 39 0.95 1.85 3.57
CA GLY A 39 0.56 3.21 3.94
C GLY A 39 -0.24 3.94 2.85
N PRO A 40 -1.37 3.37 2.38
CA PRO A 40 -2.21 3.99 1.36
C PRO A 40 -2.76 5.37 1.76
N GLY A 41 -2.93 5.65 3.06
CA GLY A 41 -3.48 6.91 3.55
C GLY A 41 -4.84 7.24 2.95
N THR A 42 -4.88 8.20 2.02
CA THR A 42 -6.11 8.59 1.29
C THR A 42 -6.36 7.78 0.00
N GLY A 43 -5.50 6.80 -0.27
CA GLY A 43 -5.63 5.82 -1.33
C GLY A 43 -5.33 6.36 -2.73
N ILE A 44 -4.47 7.37 -2.86
CA ILE A 44 -4.18 8.00 -4.15
C ILE A 44 -3.46 7.05 -5.12
N LEU A 45 -2.56 6.17 -4.63
CA LEU A 45 -1.99 5.12 -5.47
C LEU A 45 -2.99 3.97 -5.64
N SER A 46 -3.73 3.63 -4.57
CA SER A 46 -4.78 2.60 -4.62
C SER A 46 -5.81 2.87 -5.73
N ASP A 47 -6.14 4.15 -5.99
CA ASP A 47 -7.06 4.55 -7.08
C ASP A 47 -6.61 4.02 -8.44
N PHE A 48 -5.30 3.95 -8.70
CA PHE A 48 -4.74 3.43 -9.95
C PHE A 48 -4.46 1.93 -9.87
N LEU A 49 -3.95 1.44 -8.73
CA LEU A 49 -3.65 0.02 -8.54
C LEU A 49 -4.90 -0.86 -8.69
N LEU A 50 -6.04 -0.41 -8.18
CA LEU A 50 -7.30 -1.15 -8.21
C LEU A 50 -8.00 -1.11 -9.58
N LEU A 51 -7.53 -0.28 -10.52
CA LEU A 51 -8.00 -0.30 -11.91
C LEU A 51 -7.28 -1.34 -12.77
N ASN A 52 -6.19 -1.94 -12.27
CA ASN A 52 -5.41 -2.92 -13.01
C ASN A 52 -5.86 -4.35 -12.66
N ASP A 53 -6.76 -4.92 -13.48
CA ASP A 53 -7.30 -6.27 -13.31
C ASP A 53 -6.25 -7.41 -13.38
N GLN A 54 -5.02 -7.10 -13.80
CA GLN A 54 -3.92 -8.07 -13.81
C GLN A 54 -3.24 -8.20 -12.43
N LEU A 55 -3.52 -7.26 -11.52
CA LEU A 55 -2.94 -7.22 -10.18
C LEU A 55 -3.97 -7.63 -9.13
N SER A 56 -3.51 -8.43 -8.17
CA SER A 56 -4.21 -8.69 -6.92
C SER A 56 -3.63 -7.77 -5.85
N THR A 57 -4.22 -6.59 -5.68
CA THR A 57 -3.71 -5.56 -4.77
C THR A 57 -4.21 -5.76 -3.34
N PHE A 58 -3.29 -5.75 -2.39
CA PHE A 58 -3.49 -5.66 -0.95
C PHE A 58 -3.07 -4.28 -0.46
N LEU A 59 -3.75 -3.77 0.56
CA LEU A 59 -3.43 -2.51 1.22
C LEU A 59 -3.14 -2.79 2.69
N ILE A 60 -2.06 -2.25 3.24
CA ILE A 60 -1.79 -2.28 4.68
C ILE A 60 -1.63 -0.87 5.24
N GLU A 61 -2.43 -0.54 6.25
CA GLU A 61 -2.46 0.78 6.88
C GLU A 61 -2.46 0.65 8.40
N ILE A 62 -1.60 1.43 9.06
CA ILE A 62 -1.47 1.48 10.52
C ILE A 62 -2.42 2.51 11.14
N ASP A 63 -2.82 3.52 10.35
CA ASP A 63 -3.74 4.56 10.78
C ASP A 63 -5.21 4.13 10.65
N ALA A 64 -5.85 3.83 11.79
CA ALA A 64 -7.25 3.40 11.85
C ALA A 64 -8.25 4.38 11.19
N GLU A 65 -7.99 5.70 11.21
CA GLU A 65 -8.85 6.68 10.52
C GLU A 65 -8.74 6.53 8.99
N SER A 66 -7.52 6.28 8.50
CA SER A 66 -7.26 6.01 7.09
C SER A 66 -7.87 4.67 6.67
N VAL A 67 -7.75 3.62 7.50
CA VAL A 67 -8.43 2.33 7.26
C VAL A 67 -9.94 2.53 7.15
N GLN A 68 -10.56 3.22 8.09
CA GLN A 68 -12.00 3.46 8.05
C GLN A 68 -12.39 4.21 6.77
N TYR A 69 -11.63 5.23 6.39
CA TYR A 69 -11.85 5.95 5.14
C TYR A 69 -11.73 5.03 3.91
N LEU A 70 -10.71 4.17 3.84
CA LEU A 70 -10.49 3.23 2.75
C LEU A 70 -11.60 2.17 2.66
N ARG A 71 -12.13 1.69 3.79
CA ARG A 71 -13.29 0.78 3.81
C ARG A 71 -14.52 1.40 3.15
N HIS A 72 -14.74 2.71 3.32
CA HIS A 72 -15.85 3.40 2.66
C HIS A 72 -15.55 3.69 1.18
N LYS A 73 -14.31 4.03 0.84
CA LYS A 73 -13.89 4.35 -0.52
C LYS A 73 -13.87 3.10 -1.42
N TYR A 74 -13.45 1.97 -0.88
CA TYR A 74 -13.27 0.70 -1.58
C TYR A 74 -14.04 -0.44 -0.89
N PRO A 75 -15.38 -0.44 -0.95
CA PRO A 75 -16.21 -1.39 -0.20
C PRO A 75 -15.97 -2.86 -0.59
N ASN A 76 -15.39 -3.11 -1.77
CA ASN A 76 -15.15 -4.44 -2.31
C ASN A 76 -13.78 -5.05 -1.94
N LEU A 77 -12.89 -4.30 -1.26
CA LEU A 77 -11.55 -4.82 -0.89
C LEU A 77 -11.61 -5.98 0.11
N GLY A 78 -12.61 -6.00 1.00
CA GLY A 78 -12.75 -7.04 2.01
C GLY A 78 -11.47 -7.27 2.82
N GLU A 79 -10.94 -8.50 2.75
CA GLU A 79 -9.72 -8.93 3.45
C GLU A 79 -8.42 -8.39 2.83
N GLN A 80 -8.47 -7.83 1.62
CA GLN A 80 -7.31 -7.19 1.00
C GLN A 80 -6.93 -5.87 1.67
N LEU A 81 -7.83 -5.26 2.47
CA LEU A 81 -7.52 -4.11 3.31
C LEU A 81 -7.18 -4.56 4.74
N ILE A 82 -5.88 -4.55 5.02
CA ILE A 82 -5.27 -4.99 6.27
C ILE A 82 -5.04 -3.78 7.17
N GLU A 83 -5.65 -3.78 8.34
CA GLU A 83 -5.33 -2.83 9.40
C GLU A 83 -4.17 -3.40 10.22
N GLY A 84 -3.01 -2.74 10.19
CA GLY A 84 -1.84 -3.26 10.89
C GLY A 84 -0.53 -2.54 10.59
N ASP A 85 0.47 -2.91 11.37
CA ASP A 85 1.85 -2.46 11.20
C ASP A 85 2.56 -3.38 10.20
N PHE A 86 2.94 -2.83 9.04
CA PHE A 86 3.68 -3.57 8.02
C PHE A 86 4.94 -4.23 8.58
N LEU A 87 5.65 -3.60 9.53
CA LEU A 87 6.88 -4.17 10.07
C LEU A 87 6.62 -5.48 10.84
N LYS A 88 5.39 -5.68 11.32
CA LYS A 88 4.94 -6.87 12.05
C LYS A 88 4.17 -7.87 11.19
N LEU A 89 3.83 -7.50 9.95
CA LEU A 89 3.14 -8.39 9.02
C LEU A 89 4.03 -9.58 8.64
N ASP A 90 3.45 -10.78 8.67
CA ASP A 90 4.07 -11.98 8.14
C ASP A 90 3.68 -12.14 6.66
N LEU A 91 4.62 -11.83 5.77
CA LEU A 91 4.40 -11.88 4.33
C LEU A 91 4.26 -13.32 3.82
N GLU A 92 4.93 -14.28 4.45
CA GLU A 92 4.84 -15.70 4.06
C GLU A 92 3.48 -16.27 4.49
N ALA A 93 2.96 -15.86 5.65
CA ALA A 93 1.60 -16.23 6.04
C ALA A 93 0.53 -15.57 5.14
N LEU A 94 0.76 -14.34 4.68
CA LEU A 94 -0.18 -13.62 3.81
C LEU A 94 -0.21 -14.20 2.39
N LEU A 95 0.97 -14.49 1.81
CA LEU A 95 1.12 -14.95 0.43
C LEU A 95 2.25 -16.00 0.31
N PRO A 96 1.99 -17.27 0.73
CA PRO A 96 3.03 -18.29 0.83
C PRO A 96 3.73 -18.58 -0.50
N GLY A 97 5.04 -18.35 -0.57
CA GLY A 97 5.87 -18.62 -1.74
C GLY A 97 5.48 -17.86 -3.02
N GLN A 98 4.63 -16.82 -2.94
CA GLN A 98 4.22 -16.04 -4.10
C GLN A 98 5.12 -14.79 -4.27
N PRO A 99 5.56 -14.47 -5.50
CA PRO A 99 6.23 -13.19 -5.75
C PRO A 99 5.31 -12.01 -5.45
N LEU A 100 5.83 -11.03 -4.71
CA LEU A 100 5.10 -9.88 -4.22
C LEU A 100 5.78 -8.58 -4.66
N GLY A 101 5.02 -7.70 -5.33
CA GLY A 101 5.41 -6.32 -5.56
C GLY A 101 5.10 -5.47 -4.33
N ILE A 102 6.02 -4.60 -3.92
CA ILE A 102 5.82 -3.64 -2.83
C ILE A 102 5.80 -2.23 -3.39
N ILE A 103 4.80 -1.45 -2.98
CA ILE A 103 4.62 -0.05 -3.42
C ILE A 103 4.13 0.82 -2.27
N GLY A 104 4.39 2.12 -2.34
CA GLY A 104 3.80 3.09 -1.45
C GLY A 104 4.57 4.40 -1.43
N ASN A 105 3.93 5.43 -0.88
CA ASN A 105 4.55 6.73 -0.66
C ASN A 105 5.16 6.78 0.75
N PHE A 106 6.29 6.12 0.93
CA PHE A 106 6.84 5.87 2.27
C PHE A 106 7.38 7.14 2.94
N PRO A 107 7.08 7.35 4.23
CA PRO A 107 7.81 8.31 5.04
C PRO A 107 9.30 7.94 5.14
N TYR A 108 10.18 8.94 5.08
CA TYR A 108 11.64 8.75 5.19
C TYR A 108 12.11 8.03 6.46
N HIS A 109 11.33 8.06 7.54
CA HIS A 109 11.72 7.46 8.82
C HIS A 109 11.48 5.95 8.90
N ILE A 110 10.63 5.38 8.02
CA ILE A 110 10.38 3.93 7.96
C ILE A 110 10.91 3.26 6.68
N SER A 111 11.29 4.03 5.67
CA SER A 111 11.69 3.48 4.36
C SER A 111 12.82 2.46 4.46
N SER A 112 13.84 2.70 5.28
CA SER A 112 14.93 1.74 5.49
C SER A 112 14.47 0.46 6.17
N GLN A 113 13.54 0.55 7.14
CA GLN A 113 13.01 -0.61 7.85
C GLN A 113 12.15 -1.46 6.93
N ILE A 114 11.35 -0.82 6.06
CA ILE A 114 10.61 -1.50 4.99
C ILE A 114 11.58 -2.24 4.08
N PHE A 115 12.62 -1.56 3.59
CA PHE A 115 13.62 -2.15 2.69
C PHE A 115 14.32 -3.37 3.31
N PHE A 116 14.78 -3.29 4.56
CA PHE A 116 15.43 -4.43 5.22
C PHE A 116 14.49 -5.59 5.52
N LYS A 117 13.18 -5.32 5.70
CA LYS A 117 12.19 -6.38 5.92
C LYS A 117 11.90 -7.20 4.66
N ILE A 118 12.06 -6.61 3.47
CA ILE A 118 11.73 -7.26 2.19
C ILE A 118 12.94 -7.92 1.51
N LEU A 119 14.15 -7.77 2.07
CA LEU A 119 15.35 -8.52 1.68
C LEU A 119 15.33 -9.93 2.27
#